data_AF-A0A2A8BXC7-F1
#
_entry.id   AF-A0A2A8BXC7-F1
#
_cell.length_a   1.000
_cell.length_b   1.000
_cell.length_c   1.000
_cell.angle_alpha   90.00
_cell.angle_beta   90.00
_cell.angle_gamma   90.00
#
_symmetry.space_group_name_H-M   'P 1'
#
loop_
_entity.id
_entity.type
_entity.pdbx_description
1 polymer ?
#
loop_
_entity_poly.entity_id
_entity_poly.type
_entity_poly.pdbx_seq_one_letter_code
_entity_poly.pdbx_strand_id
1 'polypeptide(L)'
;VIAVHYDVHVFTETTILTNLGTHTFISQGRQVLDEGWQVVWKNPNSKEKEEDQKVQKLPIVQKGQSIDVEKVSFQKGKTKPPTVYTEGQLITLMKTAGKFVEDPEVDTDFNGVGT
;
A
#
# COMPACT_ATOMS: atom_id res chain seq x y z
N VAL A 1 12.84 -12.41 -15.62
CA VAL A 1 12.97 -11.72 -16.93
C VAL A 1 11.71 -11.83 -17.81
N ILE A 2 10.76 -12.71 -17.50
CA ILE A 2 9.54 -12.86 -18.33
C ILE A 2 8.59 -11.66 -18.22
N ALA A 3 8.48 -11.04 -17.04
CA ALA A 3 7.55 -9.93 -16.77
C ALA A 3 7.81 -8.63 -17.57
N VAL A 4 9.03 -8.41 -18.07
CA VAL A 4 9.36 -7.18 -18.83
C VAL A 4 8.69 -7.14 -20.21
N HIS A 5 8.21 -8.29 -20.69
CA HIS A 5 7.54 -8.43 -21.99
C HIS A 5 6.01 -8.34 -21.89
N TYR A 6 5.48 -8.08 -20.70
CA TYR A 6 4.04 -7.92 -20.47
C TYR A 6 3.67 -6.45 -20.42
N ASP A 7 2.41 -6.19 -20.72
CA ASP A 7 1.84 -4.85 -20.63
C ASP A 7 1.85 -4.30 -19.20
N VAL A 8 1.69 -2.98 -19.10
CA VAL A 8 1.63 -2.29 -17.82
C VAL A 8 0.41 -2.72 -17.02
N HIS A 9 0.58 -2.90 -15.71
CA HIS A 9 -0.52 -3.18 -14.80
C HIS A 9 -1.39 -1.92 -14.63
N VAL A 10 -2.69 -2.02 -14.92
CA VAL A 10 -3.64 -0.89 -14.85
C VAL A 10 -4.66 -1.14 -13.75
N PHE A 11 -4.81 -0.17 -12.85
CA PHE A 11 -5.81 -0.20 -11.79
C PHE A 11 -6.46 1.17 -11.61
N THR A 12 -7.66 1.17 -11.03
CA THR A 12 -8.37 2.36 -10.60
C THR A 12 -8.44 2.36 -9.09
N GLU A 13 -8.06 3.48 -8.48
CA GLU A 13 -8.23 3.74 -7.06
C GLU A 13 -9.42 4.68 -6.85
N THR A 14 -10.30 4.32 -5.92
CA THR A 14 -11.48 5.08 -5.54
C THR A 14 -11.38 5.44 -4.07
N THR A 15 -11.43 6.74 -3.78
CA THR A 15 -11.50 7.27 -2.41
C THR A 15 -12.87 7.90 -2.19
N ILE A 16 -13.61 7.38 -1.22
CA ILE A 16 -14.91 7.89 -0.80
C ILE A 16 -14.73 8.57 0.55
N LEU A 17 -15.17 9.83 0.64
CA LEU A 17 -15.24 10.59 1.87
C LEU A 17 -16.68 10.63 2.34
N THR A 18 -16.95 10.04 3.50
CA THR A 18 -18.28 9.99 4.10
C THR A 18 -18.31 10.84 5.35
N ASN A 19 -19.18 11.85 5.38
CA ASN A 19 -19.38 12.68 6.57
C ASN A 19 -20.53 12.11 7.41
N LEU A 20 -20.24 11.76 8.65
CA LEU A 20 -21.21 11.32 9.65
C LEU A 20 -21.15 12.26 10.85
N GLY A 21 -22.10 13.20 10.92
CA GLY A 21 -22.13 14.23 11.95
C GLY A 21 -20.86 15.09 11.90
N THR A 22 -20.02 15.01 12.94
CA THR A 22 -18.75 15.75 13.07
C THR A 22 -17.53 14.93 12.62
N HIS A 23 -17.72 13.68 12.19
CA HIS A 23 -16.61 12.78 11.82
C HIS A 23 -16.60 12.53 10.31
N THR A 24 -15.40 12.54 9.73
CA THR A 24 -15.16 12.15 8.34
C THR A 24 -14.51 10.78 8.31
N PHE A 25 -15.12 9.87 7.55
CA PHE A 25 -14.63 8.54 7.28
C PHE A 25 -14.05 8.48 5.88
N ILE A 26 -12.93 7.79 5.73
CA ILE A 26 -12.27 7.56 4.45
C ILE A 26 -12.43 6.08 4.12
N SER A 27 -12.97 5.79 2.94
CA SER A 27 -13.02 4.44 2.38
C SER A 27 -12.23 4.42 1.09
N GLN A 28 -11.20 3.58 1.03
CA GLN A 28 -10.34 3.41 -0.14
C GLN A 28 -10.57 2.04 -0.76
N GLY A 29 -10.71 2.01 -2.07
CA GLY A 29 -10.91 0.81 -2.85
C GLY A 29 -10.03 0.84 -4.08
N ARG A 30 -9.56 -0.32 -4.51
CA ARG A 30 -8.75 -0.48 -5.70
C ARG A 30 -9.37 -1.58 -6.53
N GLN A 31 -9.54 -1.29 -7.81
CA GLN A 31 -10.02 -2.23 -8.79
C GLN A 31 -8.97 -2.38 -9.87
N VAL A 32 -8.48 -3.60 -10.06
CA VAL A 32 -7.59 -3.92 -11.17
C VAL A 32 -8.41 -3.96 -12.46
N LEU A 33 -7.98 -3.19 -13.47
CA LEU A 33 -8.56 -3.19 -14.82
C LEU A 33 -7.78 -4.14 -15.72
N ASP A 34 -6.45 -4.11 -15.63
CA ASP A 34 -5.54 -5.00 -16.35
C ASP A 34 -4.44 -5.47 -15.41
N GLU A 35 -4.22 -6.78 -15.38
CA GLU A 35 -3.20 -7.39 -14.55
C GLU A 35 -1.79 -7.15 -15.08
N GLY A 36 -1.62 -7.02 -16.42
CA GLY A 36 -0.34 -6.78 -17.06
C GLY A 36 0.77 -7.70 -16.56
N TRP A 37 1.93 -7.13 -16.25
CA TRP A 37 3.10 -7.85 -15.71
C TRP A 37 2.83 -8.65 -14.42
N GLN A 38 1.83 -8.29 -13.61
CA GLN A 38 1.56 -8.96 -12.34
C GLN A 38 1.17 -10.44 -12.53
N VAL A 39 0.69 -10.83 -13.71
CA VAL A 39 0.34 -12.22 -14.05
C VAL A 39 1.52 -13.17 -13.83
N VAL A 40 2.76 -12.71 -14.07
CA VAL A 40 3.98 -13.52 -13.93
C VAL A 40 4.30 -13.83 -12.46
N TRP A 41 3.87 -12.97 -11.54
CA TRP A 41 4.11 -13.11 -10.10
C TRP A 41 2.92 -13.70 -9.33
N LYS A 42 1.78 -13.92 -10.00
CA LYS A 42 0.62 -14.61 -9.41
C LYS A 42 0.91 -16.10 -9.23
N ASN A 43 1.65 -16.43 -8.17
CA ASN A 43 1.81 -17.81 -7.75
C ASN A 43 0.57 -18.22 -6.93
N PRO A 44 -0.18 -19.28 -7.29
CA PRO A 44 -1.34 -19.70 -6.53
C PRO A 44 -1.02 -20.04 -5.06
N ASN A 45 0.24 -20.36 -4.76
CA ASN A 45 0.74 -20.75 -3.43
C ASN A 45 1.52 -19.66 -2.67
N SER A 46 1.72 -18.44 -3.20
CA SER A 46 2.41 -17.40 -2.44
C SER A 46 1.47 -16.72 -1.43
N LYS A 47 1.92 -16.63 -0.17
CA LYS A 47 1.24 -15.94 0.93
C LYS A 47 1.24 -14.41 0.79
N GLU A 48 1.88 -13.86 -0.24
CA GLU A 48 1.86 -12.43 -0.57
C GLU A 48 0.48 -11.93 -1.03
N LYS A 49 -0.49 -12.84 -1.20
CA LYS A 49 -1.88 -12.51 -1.52
C LYS A 49 -2.60 -11.67 -0.46
N GLU A 50 -2.09 -11.53 0.76
CA GLU A 50 -2.84 -10.85 1.82
C GLU A 50 -2.88 -9.32 1.73
N GLU A 51 -1.95 -8.66 1.04
CA GLU A 51 -1.98 -7.19 0.94
C GLU A 51 -2.86 -6.70 -0.23
N ASP A 52 -2.72 -7.28 -1.41
CA ASP A 52 -3.53 -6.88 -2.58
C ASP A 52 -4.99 -7.41 -2.49
N GLN A 53 -5.27 -8.49 -1.76
CA GLN A 53 -6.66 -8.96 -1.55
C GLN A 53 -7.43 -8.17 -0.48
N LYS A 54 -6.75 -7.34 0.32
CA LYS A 54 -7.44 -6.46 1.29
C LYS A 54 -8.12 -5.28 0.62
N VAL A 55 -7.85 -5.02 -0.65
CA VAL A 55 -8.42 -3.85 -1.31
C VAL A 55 -9.82 -4.18 -1.82
N GLN A 56 -10.81 -3.70 -1.07
CA GLN A 56 -12.21 -3.91 -1.33
C GLN A 56 -12.62 -3.21 -2.64
N LYS A 57 -13.39 -3.90 -3.49
CA LYS A 57 -14.11 -3.24 -4.59
C LYS A 57 -15.19 -2.36 -3.98
N LEU A 58 -15.03 -1.05 -4.10
CA LEU A 58 -16.02 -0.10 -3.63
C LEU A 58 -17.15 0.04 -4.66
N PRO A 59 -18.41 0.20 -4.21
CA PRO A 59 -19.51 0.50 -5.10
C PRO A 59 -19.35 1.91 -5.69
N ILE A 60 -19.96 2.13 -6.85
CA ILE A 60 -20.03 3.45 -7.46
C ILE A 60 -21.00 4.31 -6.64
N VAL A 61 -20.51 5.45 -6.15
CA VAL A 61 -21.30 6.42 -5.37
C VAL A 61 -21.29 7.79 -6.04
N GLN A 62 -22.32 8.59 -5.81
CA GLN A 62 -22.41 9.96 -6.33
C GLN A 62 -22.21 10.99 -5.23
N LYS A 63 -21.67 12.17 -5.60
CA LYS A 63 -21.51 13.29 -4.65
C LYS A 63 -22.89 13.73 -4.16
N GLY A 64 -23.05 13.82 -2.84
CA GLY A 64 -24.31 14.22 -2.20
C GLY A 64 -25.32 13.08 -2.00
N GLN A 65 -24.95 11.83 -2.28
CA GLN A 65 -25.78 10.68 -1.99
C GLN A 65 -25.96 10.52 -0.46
N SER A 66 -27.22 10.51 0.00
CA SER A 66 -27.56 10.11 1.36
C SER A 66 -27.44 8.60 1.49
N ILE A 67 -26.75 8.15 2.55
CA ILE A 67 -26.50 6.74 2.83
C ILE A 67 -26.96 6.46 4.26
N ASP A 68 -27.70 5.38 4.45
CA ASP A 68 -28.06 4.90 5.79
C ASP A 68 -26.90 4.09 6.38
N VAL A 69 -26.54 4.40 7.63
CA VAL A 69 -25.48 3.70 8.34
C VAL A 69 -26.07 2.49 9.05
N GLU A 70 -25.76 1.29 8.54
CA GLU A 70 -26.26 0.03 9.12
C GLU A 70 -25.60 -0.30 10.47
N LYS A 71 -24.30 -0.03 10.61
CA LYS A 71 -23.54 -0.39 11.81
C LYS A 71 -22.36 0.54 12.04
N VAL A 72 -22.16 0.94 13.29
CA VAL A 72 -20.96 1.64 13.76
C VAL A 72 -20.25 0.75 14.78
N SER A 73 -18.94 0.57 14.61
CA SER A 73 -18.11 -0.20 15.54
C SER A 73 -16.87 0.59 15.94
N PHE A 74 -16.53 0.54 17.23
CA PHE A 74 -15.33 1.17 17.75
C PHE A 74 -14.15 0.18 17.73
N GLN A 75 -13.08 0.51 17.01
CA GLN A 75 -11.84 -0.27 17.00
C GLN A 75 -10.81 0.35 17.94
N LYS A 76 -10.41 -0.39 18.98
CA LYS A 76 -9.30 -0.01 19.86
C LYS A 76 -7.98 -0.48 19.24
N GLY A 77 -7.19 0.45 18.72
CA GLY A 77 -5.82 0.18 18.29
C GLY A 77 -4.86 0.10 19.47
N LYS A 78 -3.84 -0.77 19.38
CA LYS A 78 -2.68 -0.78 20.28
C LYS A 78 -1.42 -0.64 19.43
N THR A 79 -0.49 0.22 19.84
CA THR A 79 0.80 0.37 19.15
C THR A 79 1.59 -0.92 19.25
N LYS A 80 2.32 -1.25 18.18
CA LYS A 80 3.28 -2.34 18.17
C LYS A 80 4.69 -1.75 18.23
N PRO A 81 5.63 -2.37 18.97
CA PRO A 81 7.02 -1.95 18.92
C PRO A 81 7.58 -2.11 17.50
N PRO A 82 8.62 -1.34 17.12
CA PRO A 82 9.28 -1.48 15.83
C PRO A 82 9.72 -2.92 15.58
N THR A 83 9.55 -3.38 14.34
CA THR A 83 9.95 -4.75 13.98
C THR A 83 11.48 -4.84 13.95
N VAL A 84 12.04 -5.91 14.51
CA VAL A 84 13.48 -6.16 14.45
C VAL A 84 13.91 -6.40 13.01
N TYR A 85 15.06 -5.85 12.61
CA TYR A 85 15.58 -6.02 11.25
C TYR A 85 16.07 -7.46 11.04
N THR A 86 15.66 -8.05 9.92
CA THR A 86 16.23 -9.30 9.40
C THR A 86 17.41 -8.99 8.49
N GLU A 87 18.26 -9.98 8.18
CA GLU A 87 19.45 -9.81 7.33
C GLU A 87 19.13 -9.15 5.97
N GLY A 88 18.04 -9.55 5.31
CA GLY A 88 17.59 -8.93 4.06
C GLY A 88 17.13 -7.48 4.21
N GLN A 89 16.49 -7.14 5.33
CA GLN A 89 16.11 -5.76 5.64
C GLN A 89 17.33 -4.91 5.97
N LEU A 90 18.32 -5.46 6.69
CA LEU A 90 19.56 -4.78 7.02
C LEU A 90 20.39 -4.47 5.77
N ILE A 91 20.52 -5.42 4.84
CA ILE A 91 21.20 -5.19 3.54
C ILE A 91 20.52 -4.06 2.76
N THR A 92 19.18 -4.03 2.75
CA THR A 92 18.41 -2.97 2.09
C THR A 92 18.63 -1.62 2.77
N LEU A 93 18.65 -1.61 4.11
CA LEU A 93 18.93 -0.42 4.91
C LEU A 93 20.35 0.11 4.65
N MET A 94 21.35 -0.78 4.55
CA MET A 94 22.73 -0.43 4.25
C MET A 94 22.91 0.13 2.84
N LYS A 95 22.18 -0.42 1.85
CA LYS A 95 22.15 0.11 0.47
C LYS A 95 21.50 1.49 0.38
N THR A 96 20.52 1.75 1.25
CA THR A 96 19.71 2.99 1.23
C THR A 96 20.00 3.90 2.42
N ALA A 97 21.18 3.73 3.04
CA ALA A 97 21.53 4.36 4.31
C ALA A 97 21.49 5.90 4.24
N GLY A 98 21.78 6.48 3.06
CA GLY A 98 21.69 7.92 2.83
C GLY A 98 20.29 8.52 3.03
N LYS A 99 19.20 7.74 2.92
CA LYS A 99 17.83 8.24 3.14
C LYS A 99 17.44 8.39 4.62
N PHE A 100 18.23 7.83 5.53
CA PHE A 100 17.99 7.90 6.98
C PHE A 100 18.89 8.92 7.67
N VAL A 101 19.74 9.62 6.92
CA VAL A 101 20.59 10.70 7.44
C VAL A 101 19.73 11.95 7.55
N GLU A 102 19.56 12.45 8.77
CA GLU A 102 18.77 13.65 9.07
C GLU A 102 19.50 14.96 8.73
N ASP A 103 20.75 14.87 8.29
CA ASP A 103 21.59 16.02 7.97
C ASP A 103 21.31 16.48 6.51
N PRO A 104 20.78 17.71 6.31
CA PRO A 104 20.38 18.20 4.98
C PRO A 104 21.54 18.43 4.01
N GLU A 105 22.80 18.34 4.46
CA GLU A 105 23.99 18.49 3.62
C GLU A 105 24.49 17.17 3.03
N VAL A 106 23.92 16.02 3.44
CA VAL A 106 24.34 14.70 2.95
C VAL A 106 23.51 14.33 1.74
N ASP A 107 24.20 14.20 0.60
CA ASP A 107 23.60 13.90 -0.69
C ASP A 107 22.81 12.59 -0.62
N THR A 108 21.51 12.66 -0.92
CA THR A 108 20.59 11.50 -0.84
C THR A 108 20.93 10.38 -1.84
N ASP A 109 21.91 10.64 -2.71
CA ASP A 109 22.49 9.72 -3.70
C ASP A 109 23.68 8.90 -3.15
N PHE A 110 23.80 8.76 -1.83
CA PHE A 110 24.80 7.89 -1.21
C PHE A 110 24.45 6.40 -1.45
N ASN A 111 24.98 5.84 -2.55
CA ASN A 111 24.83 4.43 -2.92
C ASN A 111 25.73 3.53 -2.04
N GLY A 112 25.24 3.21 -0.84
CA GLY A 112 25.73 2.10 -0.02
C GLY A 112 27.02 2.35 0.77
N VAL A 113 27.04 1.90 2.03
CA VAL A 113 28.27 1.75 2.83
C VAL A 113 28.69 0.28 2.75
N GLY A 114 29.62 -0.04 1.86
CA GLY A 114 30.16 -1.38 1.66
C GLY A 114 30.50 -1.64 0.20
N THR A 115 31.72 -2.11 -0.06
CA THR A 115 32.24 -2.48 -1.39
C THR A 115 31.38 -3.49 -2.13
#